data_AF-A0A392RXG4-F1
#
_entry.id   AF-A0A392RXG4-F1
#
_cell.length_a   1.000
_cell.length_b   1.000
_cell.length_c   1.000
_cell.angle_alpha   90.00
_cell.angle_beta   90.00
_cell.angle_gamma   90.00
#
_symmetry.space_group_name_H-M   'P 1'
#
loop_
_entity.id
_entity.type
_entity.pdbx_description
1 polymer ?
#
loop_
_entity_poly.entity_id
_entity_poly.type
_entity_poly.pdbx_seq_one_letter_code
_entity_poly.pdbx_strand_id
1 'polypeptide(L)'
;PRFPSPEAWTEYRRADQIEYETIMNRNEAVFYEQYEAHMKAQEEQRVAAASAAATSAGSPVFTFSELGLDDPADFNNFMNQHPPADG
;
A
#
# COMPACT_ATOMS: atom_id res chain seq x y z
N PRO A 1 -24.53 23.16 -44.55
CA PRO A 1 -24.66 21.89 -43.80
C PRO A 1 -23.28 21.44 -43.28
N ARG A 2 -23.21 20.78 -42.11
CA ARG A 2 -21.93 20.33 -41.48
C ARG A 2 -21.24 19.22 -42.27
N PHE A 3 -21.99 18.45 -43.05
CA PHE A 3 -21.49 17.42 -43.96
C PHE A 3 -22.01 17.69 -45.38
N PRO A 4 -21.18 17.47 -46.42
CA PRO A 4 -21.54 17.74 -47.81
C PRO A 4 -22.54 16.73 -48.39
N SER A 5 -22.61 15.52 -47.82
CA SER A 5 -23.57 14.48 -48.22
C SER A 5 -23.94 13.53 -47.07
N PRO A 6 -25.00 12.73 -47.21
CA PRO A 6 -25.33 11.64 -46.26
C PRO A 6 -24.22 10.60 -46.12
N GLU A 7 -23.48 10.32 -47.20
CA GLU A 7 -22.33 9.40 -47.19
C GLU A 7 -21.21 9.96 -46.31
N ALA A 8 -20.88 11.25 -46.46
CA ALA A 8 -19.86 11.91 -45.64
C ALA A 8 -20.22 11.89 -44.14
N TRP A 9 -21.50 12.01 -43.80
CA TRP A 9 -21.97 11.84 -42.43
C TRP A 9 -21.80 10.39 -41.92
N THR A 10 -22.08 9.41 -42.78
CA THR A 10 -21.98 7.99 -42.44
C THR A 10 -20.53 7.57 -42.21
N GLU A 11 -19.60 8.07 -43.03
CA GLU A 11 -18.16 7.84 -42.85
C GLU A 11 -17.63 8.47 -41.57
N TYR A 12 -18.03 9.72 -41.29
CA TYR A 12 -17.67 10.38 -40.03
C TYR A 12 -18.08 9.54 -38.81
N ARG A 13 -19.33 9.08 -38.76
CA ARG A 13 -19.81 8.24 -37.65
C ARG A 13 -19.05 6.93 -37.53
N ARG A 14 -18.70 6.31 -38.66
CA ARG A 14 -17.93 5.05 -38.65
C ARG A 14 -16.54 5.28 -38.06
N ALA A 15 -15.86 6.35 -38.46
CA ALA A 15 -14.54 6.69 -37.95
C ALA A 15 -14.58 7.02 -36.45
N ASP A 16 -15.54 7.84 -36.04
CA ASP A 16 -15.78 8.24 -34.64
C ASP A 16 -16.05 7.03 -33.74
N GLN A 17 -16.88 6.08 -34.21
CA GLN A 17 -17.15 4.83 -33.51
C GLN A 17 -15.88 3.99 -33.30
N ILE A 18 -15.06 3.82 -34.35
CA ILE A 18 -13.82 3.04 -34.29
C ILE A 18 -12.82 3.68 -33.33
N GLU A 19 -12.69 5.01 -33.36
CA GLU A 19 -11.81 5.75 -32.46
C GLU A 19 -12.27 5.61 -31.01
N TYR A 20 -13.57 5.79 -30.75
CA TYR A 20 -14.15 5.61 -29.43
C TYR A 20 -13.90 4.20 -28.88
N GLU A 21 -14.17 3.16 -29.68
CA GLU A 21 -13.93 1.77 -29.27
C GLU A 21 -12.45 1.50 -29.02
N THR A 22 -11.56 2.03 -29.84
CA THR A 22 -10.10 1.87 -29.65
C THR A 22 -9.63 2.50 -28.34
N ILE A 23 -10.10 3.71 -28.05
CA ILE A 23 -9.79 4.41 -26.79
C ILE A 23 -10.38 3.65 -25.60
N MET A 24 -11.63 3.20 -25.72
CA MET A 24 -12.30 2.44 -24.66
C MET A 24 -11.56 1.15 -24.33
N ASN A 25 -11.19 0.36 -25.35
CA ASN A 25 -10.46 -0.89 -25.17
C ASN A 25 -9.10 -0.65 -24.50
N ARG A 26 -8.41 0.44 -24.86
CA ARG A 26 -7.14 0.81 -24.21
C ARG A 26 -7.36 1.20 -22.75
N ASN A 27 -8.38 2.00 -22.46
CA ASN A 27 -8.68 2.43 -21.10
C ASN A 27 -9.09 1.24 -20.23
N GLU A 28 -9.89 0.32 -20.77
CA GLU A 28 -10.28 -0.92 -20.10
C GLU A 28 -9.06 -1.77 -19.76
N ALA A 29 -8.16 -1.98 -20.71
CA ALA A 29 -6.92 -2.73 -20.47
C ALA A 29 -6.07 -2.10 -19.35
N VAL A 30 -5.87 -0.77 -19.39
CA VAL A 30 -5.12 -0.04 -18.38
C VAL A 30 -5.81 -0.09 -17.01
N PHE A 31 -7.14 -0.01 -16.98
CA PHE A 31 -7.90 -0.09 -15.74
C PHE A 31 -7.69 -1.44 -15.05
N TYR A 32 -7.81 -2.54 -15.78
CA TYR A 32 -7.62 -3.88 -15.20
C TYR A 32 -6.18 -4.14 -14.76
N GLU A 33 -5.19 -3.72 -15.56
CA GLU A 33 -3.78 -3.83 -15.18
C GLU A 33 -3.48 -3.09 -13.86
N GLN A 34 -3.96 -1.85 -13.73
CA GLN A 34 -3.77 -1.07 -12.52
C GLN A 34 -4.56 -1.62 -11.33
N TYR A 35 -5.78 -2.11 -11.56
CA TYR A 35 -6.61 -2.71 -10.53
C TYR A 35 -5.95 -3.96 -9.94
N GLU A 36 -5.44 -4.86 -10.79
CA GLU A 36 -4.73 -6.05 -10.35
C GLU A 36 -3.46 -5.71 -9.57
N ALA A 37 -2.67 -4.76 -10.08
CA ALA A 37 -1.46 -4.29 -9.39
C ALA A 37 -1.79 -3.70 -8.01
N HIS A 38 -2.85 -2.89 -7.91
CA HIS A 38 -3.30 -2.31 -6.65
C HIS A 38 -3.78 -3.40 -5.66
N MET A 39 -4.58 -4.36 -6.13
CA MET A 39 -5.08 -5.44 -5.28
C MET A 39 -3.95 -6.31 -4.74
N LYS A 40 -2.95 -6.61 -5.58
CA LYS A 40 -1.76 -7.35 -5.17
C LYS A 40 -0.95 -6.59 -4.12
N ALA A 41 -0.66 -5.31 -4.36
CA ALA A 41 0.08 -4.49 -3.42
C ALA A 41 -0.65 -4.32 -2.08
N GLN A 42 -1.97 -4.15 -2.12
CA GLN A 42 -2.79 -4.07 -0.91
C GLN A 42 -2.73 -5.36 -0.09
N GLU A 43 -2.78 -6.52 -0.75
CA GLU A 43 -2.70 -7.81 -0.05
C GLU A 43 -1.31 -8.05 0.53
N GLU A 44 -0.25 -7.74 -0.22
CA GLU A 44 1.13 -7.80 0.29
C GLU A 44 1.32 -6.91 1.52
N GLN A 45 0.74 -5.70 1.52
CA GLN A 45 0.75 -4.82 2.68
C GLN A 45 -0.03 -5.39 3.87
N ARG A 46 -1.20 -6.00 3.63
CA ARG A 46 -1.96 -6.68 4.71
C ARG A 46 -1.18 -7.83 5.32
N VAL A 47 -0.55 -8.66 4.50
CA VAL A 47 0.28 -9.78 4.95
C VAL A 47 1.45 -9.26 5.77
N ALA A 48 2.15 -8.23 5.28
CA ALA A 48 3.26 -7.61 6.01
C ALA A 48 2.82 -7.03 7.37
N ALA A 49 1.67 -6.35 7.41
CA ALA A 49 1.11 -5.82 8.65
C ALA A 49 0.73 -6.94 9.63
N ALA A 50 0.13 -8.03 9.16
CA ALA A 50 -0.21 -9.18 9.98
C ALA A 50 1.04 -9.88 10.54
N SER A 51 2.09 -10.04 9.73
CA SER A 51 3.39 -10.57 10.20
C SER A 51 4.02 -9.67 11.25
N ALA A 52 4.04 -8.35 11.04
CA ALA A 52 4.56 -7.39 12.02
C ALA A 52 3.77 -7.45 13.34
N ALA A 53 2.44 -7.55 13.26
CA ALA A 53 1.59 -7.72 14.45
C ALA A 53 1.93 -9.02 15.20
N ALA A 54 2.12 -10.14 14.49
CA ALA A 54 2.55 -11.41 15.10
C ALA A 54 3.92 -11.30 15.79
N THR A 55 4.90 -10.63 15.18
CA THR A 55 6.20 -10.35 15.82
C THR A 55 6.05 -9.46 17.06
N SER A 56 5.23 -8.41 16.99
CA SER A 56 4.98 -7.55 18.16
C SER A 56 4.30 -8.28 19.31
N ALA A 57 3.36 -9.18 19.00
CA ALA A 57 2.67 -10.03 19.98
C ALA A 57 3.58 -11.13 20.55
N GLY A 58 4.64 -11.49 19.81
CA GLY A 58 5.69 -12.39 20.25
C GLY A 58 6.87 -11.70 20.93
N SER A 59 6.80 -10.39 21.20
CA SER A 59 7.82 -9.70 22.01
C SER A 59 7.94 -10.44 23.35
N PRO A 60 9.15 -10.82 23.78
CA PRO A 60 9.32 -11.50 25.05
C PRO A 60 8.76 -10.60 26.14
N VAL A 61 7.67 -11.06 26.76
CA VAL A 61 7.12 -10.45 27.95
C VAL A 61 8.03 -10.89 29.09
N PHE A 62 9.05 -10.10 29.36
CA PHE A 62 9.87 -10.30 30.55
C PHE A 62 9.11 -9.82 31.77
N THR A 63 9.07 -10.65 32.81
CA THR A 63 8.57 -10.21 34.11
C THR A 63 9.62 -9.34 34.79
N PHE A 64 9.21 -8.45 35.70
CA PHE A 64 10.16 -7.64 36.49
C PHE A 64 11.22 -8.51 37.18
N SER A 65 10.84 -9.67 37.69
CA SER A 65 11.75 -10.65 38.31
C SER A 65 12.77 -11.24 37.34
N GLU A 66 12.40 -11.45 36.07
CA GLU A 66 13.33 -11.96 35.05
C GLU A 66 14.37 -10.91 34.63
N LEU A 67 14.01 -9.63 34.74
CA LEU A 67 14.93 -8.51 34.51
C LEU A 67 15.75 -8.13 35.75
N GLY A 68 15.55 -8.82 36.88
CA GLY A 68 16.16 -8.47 38.15
C GLY A 68 15.68 -7.12 38.71
N LEU A 69 14.49 -6.67 38.30
CA LEU A 69 13.87 -5.40 38.69
C LEU A 69 12.77 -5.61 39.74
N ASP A 70 13.02 -6.52 40.69
CA ASP A 70 12.08 -6.80 41.79
C ASP A 70 11.93 -5.62 42.75
N ASP A 71 12.94 -4.75 42.85
CA ASP A 71 12.87 -3.50 43.60
C ASP A 71 12.47 -2.33 42.66
N PRO A 72 11.43 -1.56 43.00
CA PRO A 72 11.07 -0.32 42.30
C PRO A 72 12.23 0.68 42.12
N ALA A 73 13.24 0.66 42.99
CA ALA A 73 14.43 1.48 42.87
C ALA A 73 15.33 1.08 41.68
N ASP A 74 15.42 -0.22 41.38
CA ASP A 74 16.29 -0.75 40.31
C ASP A 74 15.79 -0.38 38.92
N PHE A 75 14.46 -0.23 38.75
CA PHE A 75 13.87 0.27 37.50
C PHE A 75 14.37 1.67 37.15
N ASN A 76 14.44 2.57 38.14
CA ASN A 76 14.94 3.93 37.92
C ASN A 76 16.43 3.92 37.56
N ASN A 77 17.24 3.06 38.19
CA ASN A 77 18.66 2.93 37.86
C ASN A 77 18.87 2.40 36.43
N PHE A 78 18.04 1.44 36.01
CA PHE A 78 18.07 0.88 34.67
C PHE A 78 17.75 1.92 33.58
N MET A 79 16.73 2.77 33.78
CA MET A 79 16.33 3.81 32.82
C MET A 79 17.27 5.02 32.81
N ASN A 80 17.93 5.31 33.93
CA ASN A 80 18.85 6.44 34.08
C ASN A 80 20.33 6.01 33.95
N GLN A 81 20.63 5.09 33.03
CA GLN A 81 22.03 4.82 32.66
C GLN A 81 22.61 6.07 32.01
N HIS A 82 23.38 6.83 32.78
CA HIS A 82 24.20 7.90 32.21
C HIS A 82 25.16 7.27 31.18
N PRO A 83 25.27 7.84 29.96
CA PRO A 83 26.34 7.43 29.06
C PRO A 83 27.67 7.63 29.79
N PRO A 84 28.69 6.76 29.58
CA PRO A 84 30.01 7.04 30.11
C PRO A 84 30.41 8.43 29.63
N ALA A 85 30.79 9.29 30.58
CA ALA A 85 31.45 10.53 30.25
C ALA A 85 32.82 10.13 29.71
N ASP A 86 32.90 9.95 28.39
CA ASP A 86 34.17 9.80 27.68
C ASP A 86 34.99 11.07 27.98
N GLY A 87 36.03 10.91 28.79
CA GLY A 87 37.05 11.90 29.07
C GLY A 87 38.33 11.57 28.32
#